data_AF-A0A284RGU8-F1
#
_entry.id   AF-A0A284RGU8-F1
#
_cell.length_a   1.000
_cell.length_b   1.000
_cell.length_c   1.000
_cell.angle_alpha   90.00
_cell.angle_beta   90.00
_cell.angle_gamma   90.00
#
_symmetry.space_group_name_H-M   'P 1'
#
loop_
_entity.id
_entity.type
_entity.pdbx_description
1 polymer ?
#
loop_
_entity_poly.entity_id
_entity_poly.type
_entity_poly.pdbx_seq_one_letter_code
_entity_poly.pdbx_strand_id
1 'polypeptide(L)'
;MSLSSTSQEAILEIIKSMQTSQTVTYFQMSSIAFLIYDIIIMLHKEVKYVWKSAWSFPKILYLFARYYAPLYIIHMFVVYNIIGLSVKLCVSLFKTRIRVCEIFPSSCQTWFWAKVLLGEILFTTIVNIILVMRLNAMYGKKVKVLVFLVFLVIGESLFLS
;
A
#
# COMPACT_ATOMS: atom_id res chain seq x y z
N MET A 1 -12.85 34.24 -27.96
CA MET A 1 -11.82 34.53 -26.95
C MET A 1 -11.80 33.51 -25.79
N SER A 2 -12.65 32.47 -25.78
CA SER A 2 -12.70 31.42 -24.75
C SER A 2 -11.81 30.19 -25.02
N LEU A 3 -11.27 30.03 -26.23
CA LEU A 3 -10.42 28.86 -26.60
C LEU A 3 -9.01 28.90 -25.97
N SER A 4 -8.52 30.06 -25.53
CA SER A 4 -7.19 30.17 -24.89
C SER A 4 -7.23 29.83 -23.40
N SER A 5 -8.33 30.12 -22.68
CA SER A 5 -8.44 29.78 -21.26
C SER A 5 -8.59 28.28 -21.05
N THR A 6 -9.43 27.62 -21.84
CA THR A 6 -9.65 26.17 -21.75
C THR A 6 -8.39 25.36 -22.09
N SER A 7 -7.57 25.82 -23.05
CA SER A 7 -6.31 25.15 -23.38
C SER A 7 -5.23 25.36 -22.31
N GLN A 8 -5.20 26.51 -21.63
CA GLN A 8 -4.31 26.76 -20.50
C GLN A 8 -4.68 25.90 -19.28
N GLU A 9 -5.96 25.76 -18.97
CA GLU A 9 -6.45 24.90 -17.88
C GLU A 9 -6.05 23.43 -18.09
N ALA A 10 -6.23 22.91 -19.31
CA ALA A 10 -5.83 21.54 -19.65
C ALA A 10 -4.32 21.30 -19.49
N ILE A 11 -3.47 22.27 -19.87
CA ILE A 11 -2.01 22.15 -19.71
C ILE A 11 -1.63 22.12 -18.23
N LEU A 12 -2.26 22.96 -17.40
CA LEU A 12 -2.01 22.99 -15.96
C LEU A 12 -2.42 21.68 -15.28
N GLU A 13 -3.55 21.08 -15.68
CA GLU A 13 -3.99 19.78 -15.16
C GLU A 13 -2.99 18.67 -15.50
N ILE A 14 -2.47 18.67 -16.72
CA ILE A 14 -1.45 17.70 -17.15
C ILE A 14 -0.18 17.86 -16.31
N ILE A 15 0.34 19.09 -16.16
CA ILE A 15 1.53 19.36 -15.34
C ILE A 15 1.31 18.92 -13.90
N LYS A 16 0.15 19.24 -13.32
CA LYS A 16 -0.22 18.85 -11.95
C LYS A 16 -0.24 17.34 -11.77
N SER A 17 -0.78 16.60 -12.73
CA SER A 17 -0.80 15.13 -12.68
C SER A 17 0.62 14.53 -12.71
N MET A 18 1.51 15.11 -13.51
CA MET A 18 2.91 14.69 -13.61
C MET A 18 3.68 14.95 -12.31
N GLN A 19 3.54 16.14 -11.74
CA GLN A 19 4.16 16.50 -10.46
C GLN A 19 3.66 15.64 -9.31
N THR A 20 2.35 15.35 -9.27
CA THR A 20 1.74 14.48 -8.26
C THR A 20 2.36 13.09 -8.33
N SER A 21 2.51 12.52 -9.54
CA SER A 21 3.13 11.20 -9.71
C SER A 21 4.58 11.16 -9.21
N GLN A 22 5.38 12.19 -9.50
CA GLN A 22 6.77 12.25 -9.04
C GLN A 22 6.85 12.37 -7.51
N THR A 23 6.01 13.24 -6.95
CA THR A 23 5.93 13.47 -5.50
C THR A 23 5.60 12.18 -4.75
N VAL A 24 4.61 11.41 -5.23
CA VAL A 24 4.26 10.10 -4.63
C VAL A 24 5.44 9.14 -4.67
N THR A 25 6.18 9.07 -5.79
CA THR A 25 7.35 8.20 -5.90
C THR A 25 8.45 8.58 -4.90
N TYR A 26 8.72 9.87 -4.71
CA TYR A 26 9.70 10.33 -3.71
C TYR A 26 9.26 9.98 -2.28
N PHE A 27 7.99 10.23 -1.94
CA PHE A 27 7.46 9.86 -0.63
C PHE A 27 7.50 8.35 -0.38
N GLN A 28 7.19 7.54 -1.39
CA GLN A 28 7.30 6.08 -1.31
C GLN A 28 8.74 5.66 -1.04
N MET A 29 9.71 6.21 -1.76
CA MET A 29 11.13 5.93 -1.57
C MET A 29 11.62 6.29 -0.16
N SER A 30 11.26 7.49 0.32
CA SER A 30 11.58 7.90 1.69
C SER A 30 10.94 6.96 2.71
N SER A 31 9.68 6.56 2.50
CA SER A 31 8.97 5.64 3.39
C SER A 31 9.64 4.26 3.45
N ILE A 32 10.04 3.71 2.31
CA ILE A 32 10.78 2.44 2.23
C ILE A 32 12.10 2.56 2.99
N ALA A 33 12.84 3.65 2.78
CA ALA A 33 14.12 3.88 3.47
C ALA A 33 13.96 3.92 5.00
N PHE A 34 12.94 4.63 5.50
CA PHE A 34 12.65 4.68 6.93
C PHE A 34 12.25 3.32 7.50
N LEU A 35 11.40 2.57 6.80
CA LEU A 35 10.97 1.23 7.24
C LEU A 35 12.14 0.25 7.28
N ILE A 36 13.00 0.26 6.25
CA ILE A 36 14.20 -0.59 6.21
C ILE A 36 15.15 -0.20 7.34
N TYR A 37 15.37 1.09 7.56
CA TYR A 37 16.23 1.58 8.63
C TYR A 37 15.75 1.14 10.02
N ASP A 38 14.45 1.28 10.29
CA ASP A 38 13.83 0.82 11.54
C ASP A 38 13.99 -0.69 11.75
N ILE A 39 13.81 -1.48 10.68
CA ILE A 39 14.02 -2.94 10.71
C ILE A 39 15.48 -3.27 11.05
N ILE A 40 16.45 -2.63 10.40
CA ILE A 40 17.89 -2.91 10.62
C ILE A 40 18.28 -2.66 12.08
N ILE A 41 17.86 -1.54 12.66
CA ILE A 41 18.20 -1.20 14.06
C ILE A 41 17.62 -2.20 15.04
N MET A 42 16.39 -2.66 14.80
CA MET A 42 15.72 -3.59 15.71
C MET A 42 16.06 -5.05 15.44
N LEU A 43 16.61 -5.39 14.26
CA LEU A 43 16.93 -6.76 13.85
C LEU A 43 17.76 -7.50 14.90
N HIS A 44 18.76 -6.84 15.50
CA HIS A 44 19.61 -7.46 16.53
C HIS A 44 18.79 -7.94 17.73
N LYS A 45 17.84 -7.12 18.19
CA LYS A 45 16.95 -7.47 19.30
C LYS A 45 15.93 -8.52 18.87
N GLU A 46 15.39 -8.41 17.65
CA GLU A 46 14.42 -9.37 17.13
C GLU A 46 15.00 -10.78 16.99
N VAL A 47 16.20 -10.92 16.43
CA VAL A 47 16.85 -12.23 16.31
C VAL A 47 17.11 -12.84 17.69
N LYS A 48 17.50 -12.03 18.68
CA LYS A 48 17.75 -12.50 20.03
C LYS A 48 16.47 -12.91 20.78
N TYR A 49 15.40 -12.12 20.72
CA TYR A 49 14.21 -12.29 21.55
C TYR A 49 13.03 -12.93 20.83
N VAL A 50 12.85 -12.67 19.54
CA VAL A 50 11.69 -13.15 18.76
C VAL A 50 12.04 -14.45 18.06
N TRP A 51 13.20 -14.54 17.38
CA TRP A 51 13.55 -15.72 16.59
C TRP A 51 13.87 -16.93 17.47
N LYS A 52 14.60 -16.74 18.58
CA LYS A 52 14.91 -17.81 19.55
C LYS A 52 13.72 -18.23 20.43
N SER A 53 12.66 -17.42 20.49
CA SER A 53 11.47 -17.75 21.27
C SER A 53 10.56 -18.74 20.53
N ALA A 54 9.82 -19.55 21.29
CA ALA A 54 8.87 -20.52 20.76
C ALA A 54 7.86 -19.87 19.80
N TRP A 55 7.44 -20.63 18.79
CA TRP A 55 6.43 -20.18 17.83
C TRP A 55 5.10 -19.98 18.54
N SER A 56 4.68 -18.72 18.65
CA SER A 56 3.41 -18.31 19.23
C SER A 56 2.62 -17.47 18.24
N PHE A 57 1.29 -17.50 18.34
CA PHE A 57 0.41 -16.70 17.48
C PHE A 57 0.77 -15.20 17.47
N PRO A 58 1.04 -14.55 18.62
CA PRO A 58 1.46 -13.13 18.63
C PRO A 58 2.78 -12.88 17.91
N LYS A 59 3.72 -13.85 17.91
CA LYS A 59 5.00 -13.74 17.20
C LYS A 59 4.78 -13.70 15.69
N ILE A 60 3.95 -14.58 15.14
CA ILE A 60 3.66 -14.60 13.70
C ILE A 60 3.00 -13.30 13.27
N LEU A 61 1.99 -12.85 14.03
CA LEU A 61 1.26 -11.64 13.69
C LEU A 61 2.14 -10.38 13.78
N TYR A 62 3.02 -10.32 14.78
CA TYR A 62 4.01 -9.24 14.91
C TYR A 62 5.01 -9.23 13.75
N LEU A 63 5.58 -10.38 13.36
CA LEU A 63 6.49 -10.48 12.22
C LEU A 63 5.76 -10.08 10.93
N PHE A 64 4.54 -10.56 10.73
CA PHE A 64 3.76 -10.23 9.54
C PHE A 64 3.51 -8.71 9.47
N ALA A 65 3.02 -8.08 10.53
CA ALA A 65 2.80 -6.63 10.54
C ALA A 65 4.06 -5.81 10.20
N ARG A 66 5.23 -6.27 10.67
CA ARG A 66 6.49 -5.56 10.47
C ARG A 66 7.07 -5.73 9.07
N TYR A 67 7.06 -6.94 8.52
CA TYR A 67 7.66 -7.23 7.22
C TYR A 67 6.69 -7.01 6.06
N TYR A 68 5.38 -7.08 6.29
CA TYR A 68 4.39 -6.93 5.23
C TYR A 68 4.39 -5.53 4.61
N ALA A 69 4.48 -4.47 5.43
CA ALA A 69 4.49 -3.08 4.94
C ALA A 69 5.62 -2.78 3.94
N PRO A 70 6.92 -3.00 4.27
CA PRO A 70 7.99 -2.75 3.31
C PRO A 70 7.92 -3.67 2.10
N LEU A 71 7.56 -4.96 2.27
CA LEU A 71 7.38 -5.88 1.13
C LEU A 71 6.30 -5.41 0.17
N TYR A 72 5.16 -4.95 0.70
CA TYR A 72 4.06 -4.42 -0.09
C TYR A 72 4.46 -3.15 -0.84
N ILE A 73 5.10 -2.19 -0.16
CA ILE A 73 5.50 -0.92 -0.81
C ILE A 73 6.58 -1.17 -1.87
N ILE A 74 7.56 -2.06 -1.62
CA ILE A 74 8.57 -2.45 -2.62
C ILE A 74 7.91 -3.15 -3.81
N HIS A 75 7.02 -4.11 -3.57
CA HIS A 75 6.28 -4.79 -4.63
C HIS A 75 5.51 -3.78 -5.49
N MET A 76 4.81 -2.84 -4.86
CA MET A 76 4.08 -1.81 -5.58
C MET A 76 5.00 -0.87 -6.35
N PHE A 77 6.12 -0.44 -5.77
CA PHE A 77 7.11 0.37 -6.46
C PHE A 77 7.65 -0.34 -7.71
N VAL A 78 7.99 -1.63 -7.61
CA VAL A 78 8.45 -2.46 -8.74
C VAL A 78 7.38 -2.56 -9.82
N VAL A 79 6.12 -2.85 -9.46
CA VAL A 79 5.02 -2.92 -10.41
C VAL A 79 4.82 -1.58 -11.13
N TYR A 80 4.85 -0.45 -10.40
CA TYR A 80 4.67 0.86 -11.01
C TYR A 80 5.84 1.29 -11.93
N ASN A 81 7.08 0.99 -11.54
CA ASN A 81 8.26 1.52 -12.23
C ASN A 81 8.84 0.57 -13.28
N ILE A 82 8.74 -0.75 -13.08
CA ILE A 82 9.26 -1.73 -14.05
C ILE A 82 8.16 -2.15 -15.02
N ILE A 83 6.98 -2.51 -14.51
CA ILE A 83 5.87 -2.99 -15.34
C ILE A 83 5.11 -1.80 -15.94
N GLY A 84 4.91 -0.72 -15.17
CA GLY A 84 4.28 0.52 -15.65
C GLY A 84 5.09 1.29 -16.70
N LEU A 85 6.42 1.08 -16.79
CA LEU A 85 7.25 1.61 -17.87
C LEU A 85 6.93 0.95 -19.22
N SER A 86 6.46 -0.30 -19.20
CA SER A 86 5.95 -1.02 -20.39
C SER A 86 4.62 -0.42 -20.90
N VAL A 87 3.89 0.33 -20.07
CA VAL A 87 2.54 0.87 -20.37
C VAL A 87 2.57 2.28 -20.99
N LYS A 88 3.72 2.96 -21.04
CA LYS A 88 3.81 4.35 -21.53
C LYS A 88 4.23 4.53 -23.00
N LEU A 89 4.33 3.46 -23.79
CA LEU A 89 4.58 3.56 -25.22
C LEU A 89 3.31 3.22 -26.04
N CYS A 90 2.24 4.00 -25.86
CA CYS A 90 1.30 4.18 -26.96
C CYS A 90 1.91 5.22 -27.91
N VAL A 91 2.98 4.85 -28.61
CA VAL A 91 3.52 5.69 -29.68
C VAL A 91 2.63 5.48 -30.89
N SER A 92 1.91 6.54 -31.28
CA SER A 92 1.40 6.64 -32.64
C SER A 92 2.60 6.78 -33.57
N LEU A 93 3.24 5.67 -33.98
CA LEU A 93 4.17 5.71 -35.10
C LEU A 93 3.35 6.10 -36.33
N PHE A 94 3.64 7.29 -36.84
CA PHE A 94 2.89 8.07 -37.83
C PHE A 94 2.66 7.40 -39.20
N LYS A 95 2.77 6.07 -39.40
CA LYS A 95 2.59 5.53 -40.77
C LYS A 95 2.20 4.08 -40.98
N THR A 96 1.95 3.27 -39.96
CA THR A 96 1.42 1.92 -40.17
C THR A 96 0.24 1.66 -39.26
N ARG A 97 -0.87 1.18 -39.84
CA ARG A 97 -2.12 0.85 -39.16
C ARG A 97 -1.96 -0.43 -38.34
N ILE A 98 -1.02 -0.43 -37.39
CA ILE A 98 -0.83 -1.50 -36.41
C ILE A 98 -1.11 -0.88 -35.05
N ARG A 99 -2.28 -1.20 -34.47
CA ARG A 99 -2.52 -0.96 -33.05
C ARG A 99 -1.79 -2.06 -32.29
N VAL A 100 -0.57 -1.81 -31.83
CA VAL A 100 0.06 -2.70 -30.85
C VAL A 100 -0.51 -2.30 -29.48
N CYS A 101 -1.69 -2.83 -29.15
CA CYS A 101 -2.19 -2.81 -27.78
C CYS A 101 -1.66 -4.06 -27.09
N GLU A 102 -0.43 -4.01 -26.58
CA GLU A 102 0.03 -5.07 -25.69
C GLU A 102 -0.60 -4.88 -24.30
N ILE A 103 -1.69 -5.65 -24.11
CA ILE A 103 -2.01 -6.39 -22.88
C ILE A 103 -2.72 -5.59 -21.74
N PHE A 104 -4.03 -5.87 -21.61
CA PHE A 104 -4.97 -5.64 -20.48
C PHE A 104 -5.72 -4.29 -20.31
N PRO A 105 -6.87 -4.10 -21.00
CA PRO A 105 -7.90 -3.15 -20.59
C PRO A 105 -8.83 -3.69 -19.47
N SER A 106 -8.88 -4.99 -19.21
CA SER A 106 -9.81 -5.61 -18.24
C SER A 106 -9.28 -5.73 -16.80
N SER A 107 -8.04 -5.31 -16.54
CA SER A 107 -7.36 -5.49 -15.25
C SER A 107 -7.34 -4.25 -14.36
N CYS A 108 -7.82 -3.08 -14.81
CA CYS A 108 -7.77 -1.87 -13.99
C CYS A 108 -8.63 -2.00 -12.72
N GLN A 109 -9.86 -2.53 -12.86
CA GLN A 109 -10.76 -2.73 -11.73
C GLN A 109 -10.27 -3.85 -10.80
N THR A 110 -9.83 -4.99 -11.36
CA THR A 110 -9.27 -6.10 -10.56
C THR A 110 -8.01 -5.67 -9.82
N TRP A 111 -7.16 -4.87 -10.45
CA TRP A 111 -5.94 -4.38 -9.84
C TRP A 111 -6.22 -3.31 -8.78
N PHE A 112 -7.23 -2.45 -9.00
CA PHE A 112 -7.73 -1.54 -7.97
C PHE A 112 -8.23 -2.31 -6.75
N TRP A 113 -9.06 -3.33 -6.93
CA TRP A 113 -9.53 -4.17 -5.82
C TRP A 113 -8.39 -4.94 -5.15
N ALA A 114 -7.44 -5.47 -5.93
CA ALA A 114 -6.26 -6.13 -5.38
C ALA A 114 -5.40 -5.17 -4.54
N LYS A 115 -5.24 -3.91 -4.98
CA LYS A 115 -4.56 -2.85 -4.22
C LYS A 115 -5.25 -2.53 -2.91
N VAL A 116 -6.57 -2.33 -2.94
CA VAL A 116 -7.37 -1.97 -1.77
C VAL A 116 -7.40 -3.12 -0.75
N LEU A 117 -7.62 -4.35 -1.22
CA LEU A 117 -7.67 -5.55 -0.38
C LEU A 117 -6.30 -5.94 0.20
N LEU A 118 -5.25 -6.06 -0.63
CA LEU A 118 -3.91 -6.41 -0.13
C LEU A 118 -3.25 -5.26 0.62
N GLY A 119 -3.49 -4.01 0.25
CA GLY A 119 -2.83 -2.86 0.85
C GLY A 119 -3.52 -2.42 2.13
N GLU A 120 -4.50 -1.55 1.98
CA GLU A 120 -5.11 -0.82 3.09
C GLU A 120 -5.87 -1.74 4.03
N ILE A 121 -6.75 -2.60 3.52
CA ILE A 121 -7.63 -3.41 4.37
C ILE A 121 -6.83 -4.46 5.16
N LEU A 122 -5.95 -5.21 4.49
CA LEU A 122 -5.13 -6.22 5.14
C LEU A 122 -4.21 -5.60 6.20
N PHE A 123 -3.50 -4.53 5.86
CA PHE A 123 -2.55 -3.90 6.77
C PHE A 123 -3.25 -3.28 8.00
N THR A 124 -4.31 -2.50 7.79
CA THR A 124 -5.08 -1.88 8.88
C THR A 124 -5.70 -2.92 9.81
N THR A 125 -6.30 -3.98 9.25
CA THR A 125 -6.88 -5.08 10.01
C THR A 125 -5.82 -5.75 10.90
N ILE A 126 -4.63 -6.03 10.37
CA ILE A 126 -3.54 -6.64 11.14
C ILE A 126 -3.09 -5.74 12.30
N VAL A 127 -2.88 -4.44 12.03
CA VAL A 127 -2.49 -3.46 13.06
C VAL A 127 -3.56 -3.37 14.14
N ASN A 128 -4.83 -3.32 13.73
CA ASN A 128 -5.97 -3.31 14.63
C ASN A 128 -6.02 -4.56 15.51
N ILE A 129 -5.80 -5.77 14.96
CA ILE A 129 -5.73 -7.00 15.76
C ILE A 129 -4.59 -6.93 16.78
N ILE A 130 -3.41 -6.44 16.41
CA ILE A 130 -2.28 -6.27 17.34
C ILE A 130 -2.63 -5.29 18.46
N LEU A 131 -3.28 -4.17 18.11
CA LEU A 131 -3.74 -3.19 19.07
C LEU A 131 -4.75 -3.81 20.05
N VAL A 132 -5.74 -4.55 19.54
CA VAL A 132 -6.75 -5.27 20.33
C VAL A 132 -6.10 -6.26 21.28
N MET A 133 -5.17 -7.09 20.80
CA MET A 133 -4.48 -8.07 21.64
C MET A 133 -3.71 -7.42 22.79
N ARG A 134 -2.98 -6.33 22.51
CA ARG A 134 -2.21 -5.59 23.52
C ARG A 134 -3.13 -4.90 24.52
N LEU A 135 -4.21 -4.28 24.05
CA LEU A 135 -5.21 -3.65 24.90
C LEU A 135 -5.87 -4.67 25.82
N ASN A 136 -6.24 -5.84 25.28
CA ASN A 136 -6.85 -6.92 26.02
C ASN A 136 -5.94 -7.48 27.13
N ALA A 137 -4.62 -7.54 26.86
CA ALA A 137 -3.63 -7.92 27.86
C ALA A 137 -3.53 -6.89 29.00
N MET A 138 -3.59 -5.59 28.67
CA MET A 138 -3.51 -4.50 29.67
C MET A 138 -4.80 -4.37 30.50
N TYR A 139 -5.96 -4.54 29.88
CA TYR A 139 -7.28 -4.40 30.53
C TYR A 139 -7.78 -5.67 31.22
N GLY A 140 -6.95 -6.72 31.32
CA GLY A 140 -7.29 -7.93 32.07
C GLY A 140 -8.48 -8.70 31.50
N LYS A 141 -8.55 -8.86 30.17
CA LYS A 141 -9.55 -9.70 29.47
C LYS A 141 -11.02 -9.27 29.61
N LYS A 142 -11.32 -7.99 29.85
CA LYS A 142 -12.71 -7.51 29.91
C LYS A 142 -13.40 -7.53 28.54
N VAL A 143 -14.29 -8.50 28.34
CA VAL A 143 -15.02 -8.77 27.08
C VAL A 143 -15.76 -7.55 26.51
N LYS A 144 -16.26 -6.64 27.36
CA LYS A 144 -16.97 -5.43 26.91
C LYS A 144 -16.11 -4.50 26.05
N VAL A 145 -14.84 -4.31 26.43
CA VAL A 145 -13.89 -3.46 25.68
C VAL A 145 -13.49 -4.14 24.38
N LEU A 146 -13.36 -5.47 24.40
CA LEU A 146 -13.05 -6.27 23.21
C LEU A 146 -14.15 -6.17 22.15
N VAL A 147 -15.42 -6.34 22.54
CA VAL A 147 -16.57 -6.25 21.63
C VAL A 147 -16.67 -4.86 21.00
N PHE A 148 -16.48 -3.80 21.80
CA PHE A 148 -16.48 -2.43 21.29
C PHE A 148 -15.37 -2.19 20.26
N LEU A 149 -14.14 -2.66 20.53
CA LEU A 149 -13.03 -2.50 19.57
C LEU A 149 -13.26 -3.31 18.29
N VAL A 150 -13.73 -4.56 18.40
CA VAL A 150 -14.00 -5.40 17.21
C VAL A 150 -15.10 -4.79 16.36
N PHE A 151 -16.14 -4.22 16.98
CA PHE A 151 -17.18 -3.48 16.27
C PHE A 151 -16.61 -2.30 15.48
N LEU A 152 -15.68 -1.54 16.07
CA LEU A 152 -15.02 -0.42 15.42
C LEU A 152 -14.20 -0.87 14.19
N VAL A 153 -13.45 -1.99 14.32
CA VAL A 153 -12.68 -2.57 13.21
C VAL A 153 -13.57 -3.06 12.07
N ILE A 154 -14.71 -3.67 12.39
CA ILE A 154 -15.69 -4.11 11.39
C ILE A 154 -16.35 -2.89 10.72
N GLY A 155 -16.60 -1.81 11.47
CA GLY A 155 -17.11 -0.56 10.92
C GLY A 155 -16.14 0.08 9.92
N GLU A 156 -14.84 0.05 10.22
CA GLU A 156 -13.79 0.58 9.33
C GLU A 156 -13.69 -0.22 8.01
N SER A 157 -13.71 -1.55 8.09
CA SER A 157 -13.61 -2.41 6.89
C SER A 157 -14.85 -2.35 6.00
N LEU A 158 -16.04 -2.14 6.59
CA LEU A 158 -17.28 -1.90 5.86
C LEU A 158 -17.32 -0.50 5.21
N PHE A 159 -16.70 0.51 5.83
CA PHE A 159 -16.60 1.84 5.25
C PHE A 159 -15.65 1.90 4.04
N LEU A 160 -14.63 1.03 4.02
CA LEU A 160 -13.62 0.97 2.96
C LEU A 160 -13.99 0.05 1.78
N SER A 161 -15.06 -0.75 1.86
CA SER A 161 -15.58 -1.61 0.78
C SER A 161 -16.66 -0.92 -0.04
#